data_AF-A0A223P2E9-F1
#
_entry.id   AF-A0A223P2E9-F1
#
_cell.length_a   1.000
_cell.length_b   1.000
_cell.length_c   1.000
_cell.angle_alpha   90.00
_cell.angle_beta   90.00
_cell.angle_gamma   90.00
#
_symmetry.space_group_name_H-M   'P 1'
#
loop_
_entity.id
_entity.type
_entity.pdbx_description
1 polymer ?
#
loop_
_entity_poly.entity_id
_entity_poly.type
_entity_poly.pdbx_seq_one_letter_code
_entity_poly.pdbx_strand_id
1 'polypeptide(L)'
;MIKSLLFILFLLPLAGFAQYVISGKVLNSTDKTPVANASVFLNNAVAGSKTDDKGIFTINGVRPGQYDLVVSSLGYETSHQQIMVSADIKLPDINFQPKVMMLQEVRIKPKGNWSKNYEKFKQYFFGNSEYARQCKIVNKNIEAILDLDYDSKTRVFTAHSDDFLEIENKALGYTIKYQLQELKSDGVSNINYYAGTASFGELAGSKSQTRKWQKNRLSAYQGSSMHFLRSVIANRFPAEGFKVLRLIRKPDPEYKGPGATFKSTLVNIPLDVNDFVKLTDVQGEYALTFSDCLYVMYDKKRAHLKQNESNAIINTPQFLDDPLTTTVIFNEKNAFFDNNGIIINPLSVLFDGNWGHRLIAELLPVDYVPESGD
;
A
#
# COMPACT_ATOMS: atom_id res chain seq x y z
N MET A 1 -34.80 -23.27 35.19
CA MET A 1 -33.39 -23.04 34.78
C MET A 1 -33.23 -22.40 33.39
N ILE A 2 -34.30 -22.19 32.59
CA ILE A 2 -34.20 -21.55 31.26
C ILE A 2 -34.26 -20.00 31.32
N LYS A 3 -34.80 -19.42 32.40
CA LYS A 3 -34.88 -17.95 32.57
C LYS A 3 -33.54 -17.28 32.96
N SER A 4 -32.58 -18.03 33.49
CA SER A 4 -31.24 -17.51 33.82
C SER A 4 -30.25 -17.54 32.65
N LEU A 5 -30.56 -18.28 31.57
CA LEU A 5 -29.68 -18.37 30.39
C LEU A 5 -29.80 -17.16 29.46
N LEU A 6 -30.93 -16.45 29.50
CA LEU A 6 -31.17 -15.24 28.70
C LEU A 6 -30.44 -13.98 29.23
N PHE A 7 -29.97 -13.99 30.47
CA PHE A 7 -29.26 -12.85 31.07
C PHE A 7 -27.75 -12.86 30.77
N ILE A 8 -27.19 -14.01 30.37
CA ILE A 8 -25.76 -14.15 30.05
C ILE A 8 -25.45 -13.68 28.62
N LEU A 9 -26.45 -13.62 27.73
CA LEU A 9 -26.28 -13.12 26.35
C LEU A 9 -26.13 -11.59 26.27
N PHE A 10 -26.43 -10.85 27.35
CA PHE A 10 -26.32 -9.38 27.42
C PHE A 10 -25.02 -8.89 28.07
N LEU A 11 -24.14 -9.80 28.52
CA LEU A 11 -22.84 -9.50 29.11
C LEU A 11 -21.66 -9.74 28.16
N LEU A 12 -21.92 -10.07 26.89
CA LEU A 12 -20.89 -9.98 25.86
C LEU A 12 -20.51 -8.50 25.74
N PRO A 13 -19.26 -8.12 26.06
CA PRO A 13 -18.84 -6.76 25.81
C PRO A 13 -18.98 -6.56 24.30
N LEU A 14 -19.82 -5.61 23.91
CA LEU A 14 -19.65 -4.94 22.63
C LEU A 14 -18.23 -4.38 22.66
N ALA A 15 -17.27 -5.14 22.15
CA ALA A 15 -15.96 -4.65 21.82
C ALA A 15 -16.17 -3.66 20.67
N GLY A 16 -16.62 -2.46 21.00
CA GLY A 16 -16.52 -1.33 20.11
C GLY A 16 -15.05 -1.22 19.75
N PHE A 17 -14.75 -1.20 18.45
CA PHE A 17 -13.42 -0.86 18.00
C PHE A 17 -13.11 0.53 18.55
N ALA A 18 -12.21 0.60 19.54
CA ALA A 18 -11.80 1.87 20.12
C ALA A 18 -11.28 2.75 18.97
N GLN A 19 -11.89 3.91 18.80
CA GLN A 19 -11.43 4.95 17.90
C GLN A 19 -10.90 6.08 18.76
N TYR A 20 -9.69 6.52 18.46
CA TYR A 20 -8.97 7.54 19.19
C TYR A 20 -8.97 8.87 18.44
N VAL A 21 -8.63 9.91 19.17
CA VAL A 21 -8.47 11.28 18.67
C VAL A 21 -6.99 11.64 18.66
N ILE A 22 -6.52 12.19 17.55
CA ILE A 22 -5.21 12.83 17.46
C ILE A 22 -5.43 14.33 17.35
N SER A 23 -4.82 15.09 18.24
CA SER A 23 -4.89 16.55 18.23
C SER A 23 -3.50 17.16 18.30
N GLY A 24 -3.36 18.37 17.78
CA GLY A 24 -2.08 19.08 17.79
C GLY A 24 -2.19 20.47 17.20
N LYS A 25 -1.05 21.13 17.07
CA LYS A 25 -0.92 22.46 16.51
C LYS A 25 0.26 22.54 15.57
N VAL A 26 0.08 23.21 14.43
CA VAL A 26 1.12 23.42 13.42
C VAL A 26 1.54 24.89 13.45
N LEU A 27 2.84 25.12 13.62
CA LEU A 27 3.45 26.44 13.68
C LEU A 27 4.53 26.56 12.61
N ASN A 28 4.66 27.72 12.00
CA ASN A 28 5.79 28.04 11.14
C ASN A 28 7.08 27.99 11.98
N SER A 29 8.06 27.23 11.51
CA SER A 29 9.30 27.00 12.25
C SER A 29 10.12 28.28 12.49
N THR A 30 10.03 29.26 11.59
CA THR A 30 10.81 30.49 11.56
C THR A 30 10.28 31.56 12.51
N ASP A 31 9.00 31.92 12.38
CA ASP A 31 8.38 33.03 13.11
C ASP A 31 7.40 32.58 14.21
N LYS A 32 7.20 31.26 14.36
CA LYS A 32 6.27 30.63 15.31
C LYS A 32 4.81 31.02 15.13
N THR A 33 4.44 31.60 13.99
CA THR A 33 3.04 31.91 13.67
C THR A 33 2.25 30.63 13.36
N PRO A 34 0.94 30.57 13.66
CA PRO A 34 0.13 29.42 13.30
C PRO A 34 -0.03 29.25 11.80
N VAL A 35 0.03 28.01 11.31
CA VAL A 35 -0.19 27.69 9.90
C VAL A 35 -1.62 27.22 9.72
N ALA A 36 -2.48 28.07 9.16
CA ALA A 36 -3.86 27.76 8.85
C ALA A 36 -4.00 26.97 7.54
N ASN A 37 -5.07 26.19 7.42
CA ASN A 37 -5.43 25.40 6.23
C ASN A 37 -4.37 24.37 5.77
N ALA A 38 -3.40 24.02 6.61
CA ALA A 38 -2.50 22.90 6.36
C ALA A 38 -3.30 21.59 6.43
N SER A 39 -3.03 20.68 5.50
CA SER A 39 -3.61 19.33 5.52
C SER A 39 -2.82 18.46 6.48
N VAL A 40 -3.51 17.80 7.42
CA VAL A 40 -2.91 16.93 8.42
C VAL A 40 -3.60 15.57 8.35
N PHE A 41 -2.92 14.53 7.90
CA PHE A 41 -3.52 13.23 7.63
C PHE A 41 -2.59 12.08 7.99
N LEU A 42 -3.15 10.89 8.21
CA LEU A 42 -2.37 9.67 8.37
C LEU A 42 -2.11 9.07 7.00
N ASN A 43 -0.84 8.77 6.70
CA ASN A 43 -0.44 8.24 5.40
C ASN A 43 -1.18 6.94 5.08
N ASN A 44 -1.65 6.84 3.85
CA ASN A 44 -2.42 5.73 3.32
C ASN A 44 -3.70 5.43 4.13
N ALA A 45 -4.30 6.42 4.78
CA ALA A 45 -5.53 6.27 5.56
C ALA A 45 -6.65 7.21 5.07
N VAL A 46 -7.87 6.96 5.52
CA VAL A 46 -9.01 7.89 5.36
C VAL A 46 -8.96 9.00 6.43
N ALA A 47 -8.36 8.70 7.59
CA ALA A 47 -8.25 9.61 8.71
C ALA A 47 -7.36 10.84 8.38
N GLY A 48 -7.96 12.03 8.43
CA GLY A 48 -7.27 13.30 8.26
C GLY A 48 -8.15 14.50 8.61
N SER A 49 -7.53 15.68 8.66
CA SER A 49 -8.16 16.94 8.99
C SER A 49 -7.38 18.11 8.36
N LYS A 50 -7.80 19.34 8.67
CA LYS A 50 -7.06 20.55 8.33
C LYS A 50 -6.85 21.39 9.59
N THR A 51 -5.80 22.19 9.59
CA THR A 51 -5.60 23.19 10.65
C THR A 51 -6.58 24.36 10.50
N ASP A 52 -7.08 24.84 11.64
CA ASP A 52 -7.87 26.06 11.74
C ASP A 52 -7.00 27.32 11.67
N ASP A 53 -7.62 28.50 11.82
CA ASP A 53 -6.93 29.81 11.80
C ASP A 53 -5.90 29.98 12.94
N LYS A 54 -5.98 29.15 13.98
CA LYS A 54 -5.03 29.10 15.10
C LYS A 54 -4.00 27.98 14.93
N GLY A 55 -3.95 27.34 13.76
CA GLY A 55 -3.05 26.23 13.45
C GLY A 55 -3.41 24.92 14.14
N ILE A 56 -4.57 24.82 14.78
CA ILE A 56 -5.00 23.66 15.57
C ILE A 56 -5.71 22.66 14.65
N PHE A 57 -5.45 21.37 14.84
CA PHE A 57 -6.14 20.30 14.13
C PHE A 57 -6.66 19.22 15.08
N THR A 58 -7.62 18.44 14.61
CA THR A 58 -8.15 17.27 15.30
C THR A 58 -8.56 16.21 14.29
N ILE A 59 -7.92 15.05 14.34
CA ILE A 59 -8.27 13.86 13.56
C ILE A 59 -9.06 12.93 14.48
N ASN A 60 -10.31 12.66 14.10
CA ASN A 60 -11.20 11.76 14.83
C ASN A 60 -11.23 10.38 14.17
N GLY A 61 -11.72 9.38 14.90
CA GLY A 61 -12.00 8.07 14.31
C GLY A 61 -10.76 7.21 14.06
N VAL A 62 -9.64 7.53 14.70
CA VAL A 62 -8.35 6.89 14.39
C VAL A 62 -8.28 5.51 15.03
N ARG A 63 -8.07 4.49 14.21
CA ARG A 63 -7.91 3.12 14.72
C ARG A 63 -6.56 2.96 15.43
N PRO A 64 -6.42 2.01 16.36
CA PRO A 64 -5.12 1.70 16.94
C PRO A 64 -4.17 1.17 15.87
N GLY A 65 -2.91 1.59 15.90
CA GLY A 65 -1.91 1.19 14.91
C GLY A 65 -0.74 2.16 14.82
N GLN A 66 0.29 1.76 14.07
CA GLN A 66 1.41 2.62 13.72
C GLN A 66 1.04 3.43 12.47
N TYR A 67 1.28 4.73 12.48
CA TYR A 67 1.01 5.61 11.35
C TYR A 67 2.15 6.59 11.10
N ASP A 68 2.30 7.00 9.85
CA ASP A 68 3.05 8.20 9.48
C ASP A 68 2.07 9.37 9.41
N LEU A 69 2.18 10.32 10.35
CA LEU A 69 1.43 11.57 10.33
C LEU A 69 2.08 12.54 9.36
N VAL A 70 1.33 12.95 8.34
CA VAL A 70 1.79 13.83 7.28
C VAL A 70 1.15 15.21 7.42
N VAL A 71 1.98 16.26 7.44
CA VAL A 71 1.54 17.66 7.36
C VAL A 71 2.00 18.26 6.04
N SER A 72 1.06 18.78 5.25
CA SER A 72 1.33 19.37 3.94
C SER A 72 0.57 20.68 3.73
N SER A 73 1.25 21.66 3.14
CA SER A 73 0.69 22.96 2.78
C SER A 73 1.53 23.62 1.69
N LEU A 74 0.93 24.54 0.94
CA LEU A 74 1.62 25.29 -0.09
C LEU A 74 2.71 26.17 0.53
N GLY A 75 3.92 26.12 -0.04
CA GLY A 75 5.06 26.91 0.44
C GLY A 75 5.78 26.32 1.66
N TYR A 76 5.45 25.10 2.09
CA TYR A 76 6.11 24.39 3.19
C TYR A 76 6.62 23.02 2.76
N GLU A 77 7.68 22.54 3.41
CA GLU A 77 8.21 21.18 3.24
C GLU A 77 7.27 20.18 3.91
N THR A 78 6.90 19.10 3.22
CA THR A 78 6.03 18.07 3.80
C THR A 78 6.71 17.47 5.03
N SER A 79 6.02 17.49 6.17
CA SER A 79 6.52 16.93 7.43
C SER A 79 5.96 15.53 7.63
N HIS A 80 6.81 14.62 8.10
CA HIS A 80 6.48 13.22 8.40
C HIS A 80 6.83 12.92 9.86
N GLN A 81 5.91 12.30 10.59
CA GLN A 81 6.12 11.91 11.98
C GLN A 81 5.49 10.55 12.25
N GLN A 82 6.32 9.58 12.62
CA GLN A 82 5.87 8.27 13.08
C GLN A 82 5.15 8.38 14.43
N ILE A 83 3.95 7.82 14.51
CA ILE A 83 3.12 7.80 15.73
C ILE A 83 2.51 6.42 15.97
N MET A 84 2.57 5.97 17.22
CA MET A 84 1.87 4.77 17.68
C MET A 84 0.55 5.19 18.32
N VAL A 85 -0.57 4.80 17.72
CA VAL A 85 -1.90 5.10 18.24
C VAL A 85 -2.39 3.92 19.08
N SER A 86 -2.48 4.14 20.38
CA SER A 86 -3.03 3.19 21.35
C SER A 86 -3.97 3.82 22.37
N ALA A 87 -4.09 5.15 22.34
CA ALA A 87 -4.99 6.00 23.13
C ALA A 87 -5.17 7.34 22.38
N ASP A 88 -5.99 8.25 22.92
CA ASP A 88 -6.01 9.63 22.44
C ASP A 88 -4.62 10.27 22.57
N ILE A 89 -4.19 10.97 21.51
CA ILE A 89 -2.88 11.60 21.44
C ILE A 89 -3.05 13.10 21.33
N LYS A 90 -2.38 13.83 22.23
CA LYS A 90 -2.11 15.25 22.08
C LYS A 90 -0.64 15.43 21.72
N LEU A 91 -0.38 15.78 20.47
CA LEU A 91 0.97 15.96 19.96
C LEU A 91 1.59 17.26 20.47
N PRO A 92 2.92 17.32 20.63
CA PRO A 92 3.63 18.58 20.77
C PRO A 92 3.45 19.45 19.52
N ASP A 93 3.79 20.74 19.63
CA ASP A 93 3.73 21.66 18.50
C ASP A 93 4.60 21.15 17.34
N ILE A 94 4.00 21.02 16.16
CA ILE A 94 4.67 20.60 14.94
C ILE A 94 5.28 21.84 14.29
N ASN A 95 6.61 21.89 14.22
CA ASN A 95 7.34 22.96 13.54
C ASN A 95 7.39 22.68 12.03
N PHE A 96 6.75 23.53 11.25
CA PHE A 96 6.55 23.36 9.83
C PHE A 96 7.47 24.28 9.05
N GLN A 97 8.39 23.70 8.28
CA GLN A 97 9.48 24.42 7.61
C GLN A 97 9.00 25.07 6.31
N PRO A 98 9.15 26.39 6.13
CA PRO A 98 8.91 27.03 4.85
C PRO A 98 9.85 26.47 3.77
N LYS A 99 9.33 26.16 2.59
CA LYS A 99 10.13 25.77 1.42
C LYS A 99 10.99 26.95 0.99
N VAL A 100 12.30 26.76 0.98
CA VAL A 100 13.20 27.67 0.27
C VAL A 100 13.07 27.35 -1.21
N MET A 101 12.36 28.20 -1.96
CA MET A 101 12.23 28.03 -3.42
C MET A 101 13.60 28.25 -4.08
N MET A 102 14.35 27.19 -4.31
CA MET A 102 15.42 27.20 -5.31
C MET A 102 14.77 26.95 -6.68
N LEU A 103 14.98 27.87 -7.62
CA LEU A 103 14.56 27.69 -8.99
C LEU A 103 15.25 26.44 -9.55
N GLN A 104 14.48 25.36 -9.72
CA GLN A 104 14.95 24.23 -10.50
C GLN A 104 15.04 24.66 -11.95
N GLU A 105 16.17 24.39 -12.59
CA GLU A 105 16.33 24.64 -14.02
C GLU A 105 15.22 23.89 -14.77
N VAL A 106 14.40 24.63 -15.52
CA VAL A 106 13.35 24.06 -16.35
C VAL A 106 14.03 23.19 -17.40
N ARG A 107 14.10 21.89 -17.16
CA ARG A 107 14.48 20.92 -18.18
C ARG A 107 13.33 20.89 -19.18
N ILE A 108 13.45 21.65 -20.25
CA ILE A 108 12.53 21.58 -21.39
C ILE A 108 12.74 20.20 -22.02
N LYS A 109 12.04 19.18 -21.51
CA LYS A 109 11.95 17.87 -22.17
C LYS A 109 11.13 18.09 -23.44
N PRO A 110 11.59 17.58 -24.61
CA PRO A 110 10.84 17.72 -25.84
C PRO A 110 9.42 17.16 -25.68
N LYS A 111 8.40 17.98 -25.96
CA LYS A 111 6.96 17.61 -25.85
C LYS A 111 6.57 16.31 -26.58
N GLY A 112 7.38 15.87 -27.54
CA GLY A 112 7.10 14.74 -28.42
C GLY A 112 6.94 13.37 -27.75
N ASN A 113 7.21 13.20 -26.44
CA ASN A 113 7.11 11.90 -25.77
C ASN A 113 6.21 11.88 -24.52
N TRP A 114 5.66 13.02 -24.05
CA TRP A 114 4.92 13.05 -22.78
C TRP A 114 3.64 12.22 -22.83
N SER A 115 2.80 12.41 -23.87
CA SER A 115 1.55 11.64 -24.02
C SER A 115 1.78 10.12 -24.05
N LYS A 116 2.80 9.66 -24.77
CA LYS A 116 3.18 8.23 -24.80
C LYS A 116 3.69 7.74 -23.44
N ASN A 117 4.51 8.53 -22.77
CA ASN A 117 5.00 8.22 -21.43
C ASN A 117 3.88 8.27 -20.39
N TYR A 118 2.85 9.08 -20.59
CA TYR A 118 1.70 9.16 -19.71
C TYR A 118 0.83 7.90 -19.78
N GLU A 119 0.67 7.31 -20.98
CA GLU A 119 0.02 6.00 -21.10
C GLU A 119 0.82 4.89 -20.40
N LYS A 120 2.15 4.89 -20.54
CA LYS A 120 3.02 3.97 -19.78
C LYS A 120 2.91 4.21 -18.27
N PHE A 121 2.92 5.47 -17.85
CA PHE A 121 2.76 5.85 -16.46
C PHE A 121 1.46 5.27 -15.87
N LYS A 122 0.32 5.45 -16.55
CA LYS A 122 -0.95 4.88 -16.08
C LYS A 122 -0.88 3.35 -15.92
N GLN A 123 -0.20 2.64 -16.83
CA GLN A 123 -0.01 1.19 -16.72
C GLN A 123 0.87 0.83 -15.51
N TYR A 124 1.98 1.54 -15.29
CA TYR A 124 2.88 1.27 -14.16
C TYR A 124 2.34 1.76 -12.81
N PHE A 125 1.42 2.73 -12.81
CA PHE A 125 0.90 3.35 -11.61
C PHE A 125 -0.43 2.73 -11.16
N PHE A 126 -1.37 2.51 -12.08
CA PHE A 126 -2.64 1.87 -11.78
C PHE A 126 -2.62 0.35 -11.99
N GLY A 127 -1.75 -0.16 -12.86
CA GLY A 127 -1.81 -1.55 -13.31
C GLY A 127 -2.77 -1.75 -14.48
N ASN A 128 -3.07 -3.02 -14.78
CA ASN A 128 -3.84 -3.42 -15.97
C ASN A 128 -5.19 -4.10 -15.64
N SER A 129 -5.61 -4.05 -14.37
CA SER A 129 -6.82 -4.73 -13.91
C SER A 129 -8.12 -4.04 -14.34
N GLU A 130 -9.26 -4.72 -14.12
CA GLU A 130 -10.59 -4.10 -14.27
C GLU A 130 -10.82 -2.92 -13.32
N TYR A 131 -10.11 -2.87 -12.18
CA TYR A 131 -10.15 -1.74 -11.25
C TYR A 131 -9.35 -0.57 -11.80
N ALA A 132 -8.18 -0.83 -12.40
CA ALA A 132 -7.34 0.20 -13.02
C ALA A 132 -8.08 0.96 -14.14
N ARG A 133 -8.92 0.28 -14.92
CA ARG A 133 -9.77 0.91 -15.96
C ARG A 133 -10.81 1.89 -15.40
N GLN A 134 -11.10 1.81 -14.11
CA GLN A 134 -12.04 2.68 -13.40
C GLN A 134 -11.33 3.75 -12.56
N CYS A 135 -10.00 3.84 -12.65
CA CYS A 135 -9.19 4.90 -12.06
C CYS A 135 -8.98 6.04 -13.05
N LYS A 136 -9.02 7.29 -12.56
CA LYS A 136 -8.73 8.49 -13.35
C LYS A 136 -7.94 9.49 -12.52
N ILE A 137 -6.91 10.09 -13.11
CA ILE A 137 -6.26 11.28 -12.58
C ILE A 137 -7.05 12.49 -13.09
N VAL A 138 -7.51 13.36 -12.17
CA VAL A 138 -8.44 14.45 -12.48
C VAL A 138 -7.79 15.85 -12.43
N ASN A 139 -6.49 15.94 -12.13
CA ASN A 139 -5.74 17.20 -12.19
C ASN A 139 -5.84 17.84 -13.58
N LYS A 140 -6.30 19.10 -13.64
CA LYS A 140 -6.36 19.88 -14.89
C LYS A 140 -4.98 20.30 -15.40
N ASN A 141 -3.99 20.34 -14.51
CA ASN A 141 -2.62 20.80 -14.73
C ASN A 141 -1.60 19.64 -14.70
N ILE A 142 -1.99 18.42 -15.08
CA ILE A 142 -1.17 17.21 -14.90
C ILE A 142 0.24 17.31 -15.52
N GLU A 143 0.39 17.92 -16.70
CA GLU A 143 1.70 18.11 -17.35
C GLU A 143 2.66 19.01 -16.56
N ALA A 144 2.14 19.89 -15.70
CA ALA A 144 2.94 20.82 -14.91
C ALA A 144 3.38 20.24 -13.55
N ILE A 145 2.73 19.16 -13.09
CA ILE A 145 2.98 18.58 -11.76
C ILE A 145 3.54 17.17 -11.83
N LEU A 146 3.53 16.51 -13.00
CA LEU A 146 3.99 15.13 -13.19
C LEU A 146 5.14 15.10 -14.20
N ASP A 147 6.35 14.91 -13.69
CA ASP A 147 7.52 14.65 -14.51
C ASP A 147 7.59 13.17 -14.89
N LEU A 148 7.85 12.91 -16.17
CA LEU A 148 7.94 11.59 -16.75
C LEU A 148 9.22 11.49 -17.57
N ASP A 149 10.00 10.43 -17.37
CA ASP A 149 11.20 10.16 -18.16
C ASP A 149 11.25 8.70 -18.60
N TYR A 150 11.77 8.49 -19.81
CA TYR A 150 12.05 7.15 -20.31
C TYR A 150 13.36 7.16 -21.08
N ASP A 151 14.37 6.49 -20.53
CA ASP A 151 15.63 6.27 -21.22
C ASP A 151 15.53 5.00 -22.07
N SER A 152 15.56 5.16 -23.39
CA SER A 152 15.47 4.06 -24.33
C SER A 152 16.71 3.15 -24.36
N LYS A 153 17.88 3.65 -23.94
CA LYS A 153 19.12 2.87 -23.90
C LYS A 153 19.13 1.93 -22.71
N THR A 154 18.79 2.46 -21.53
CA THR A 154 18.74 1.67 -20.28
C THR A 154 17.40 0.96 -20.09
N ARG A 155 16.36 1.32 -20.86
CA ARG A 155 14.98 0.82 -20.71
C ARG A 155 14.38 1.10 -19.32
N VAL A 156 14.78 2.22 -18.73
CA VAL A 156 14.30 2.67 -17.42
C VAL A 156 13.24 3.74 -17.61
N PHE A 157 12.09 3.54 -17.01
CA PHE A 157 11.02 4.53 -16.87
C PHE A 157 11.06 5.12 -15.46
N THR A 158 10.96 6.45 -15.34
CA THR A 158 10.82 7.13 -14.05
C THR A 158 9.67 8.14 -14.07
N ALA A 159 9.05 8.34 -12.92
CA ALA A 159 8.08 9.42 -12.71
C ALA A 159 8.18 10.01 -11.29
N HIS A 160 7.90 11.30 -11.18
CA HIS A 160 7.85 12.07 -9.93
C HIS A 160 6.73 13.11 -10.03
N SER A 161 6.09 13.44 -8.90
CA SER A 161 5.12 14.54 -8.87
C SER A 161 5.50 15.63 -7.87
N ASP A 162 5.48 16.88 -8.31
CA ASP A 162 5.74 18.06 -7.48
C ASP A 162 4.54 18.42 -6.57
N ASP A 163 3.34 17.95 -6.92
CA ASP A 163 2.09 18.14 -6.19
C ASP A 163 1.25 16.85 -6.20
N PHE A 164 0.17 16.81 -5.42
CA PHE A 164 -0.71 15.65 -5.33
C PHE A 164 -1.40 15.32 -6.67
N LEU A 165 -1.27 14.07 -7.08
CA LEU A 165 -2.14 13.45 -8.06
C LEU A 165 -3.51 13.22 -7.39
N GLU A 166 -4.54 13.86 -7.90
CA GLU A 166 -5.93 13.67 -7.50
C GLU A 166 -6.52 12.54 -8.34
N ILE A 167 -6.84 11.43 -7.69
CA ILE A 167 -7.26 10.20 -8.33
C ILE A 167 -8.68 9.88 -7.91
N GLU A 168 -9.53 9.56 -8.87
CA GLU A 168 -10.85 8.99 -8.64
C GLU A 168 -10.81 7.49 -8.96
N ASN A 169 -11.03 6.64 -7.97
CA ASN A 169 -11.15 5.18 -8.12
C ASN A 169 -12.62 4.77 -7.98
N LYS A 170 -13.34 4.70 -9.10
CA LYS A 170 -14.77 4.32 -9.11
C LYS A 170 -15.00 2.85 -8.80
N ALA A 171 -13.99 1.99 -8.96
CA ALA A 171 -14.11 0.57 -8.65
C ALA A 171 -14.21 0.34 -7.13
N LEU A 172 -13.41 1.07 -6.36
CA LEU A 172 -13.36 0.96 -4.90
C LEU A 172 -14.14 2.06 -4.18
N GLY A 173 -14.65 3.07 -4.88
CA GLY A 173 -15.43 4.14 -4.26
C GLY A 173 -14.55 5.13 -3.47
N TYR A 174 -13.32 5.39 -3.93
CA TYR A 174 -12.37 6.28 -3.25
C TYR A 174 -11.95 7.45 -4.13
N THR A 175 -11.70 8.59 -3.50
CA THR A 175 -10.77 9.61 -3.99
C THR A 175 -9.43 9.42 -3.30
N ILE A 176 -8.33 9.54 -4.03
CA ILE A 176 -6.98 9.40 -3.48
C ILE A 176 -6.19 10.65 -3.87
N LYS A 177 -5.65 11.36 -2.89
CA LYS A 177 -4.58 12.35 -3.13
C LYS A 177 -3.26 11.64 -2.94
N TYR A 178 -2.47 11.53 -4.00
CA TYR A 178 -1.21 10.79 -3.97
C TYR A 178 -0.04 11.70 -4.34
N GLN A 179 0.90 11.92 -3.43
CA GLN A 179 2.15 12.60 -3.72
C GLN A 179 3.19 11.55 -4.12
N LEU A 180 3.50 11.48 -5.41
CA LEU A 180 4.44 10.53 -5.98
C LEU A 180 5.87 11.02 -5.77
N GLN A 181 6.57 10.41 -4.82
CA GLN A 181 7.99 10.66 -4.60
C GLN A 181 8.83 10.02 -5.70
N GLU A 182 8.51 8.78 -6.05
CA GLU A 182 9.21 8.10 -7.13
C GLU A 182 8.36 6.95 -7.67
N LEU A 183 8.37 6.77 -8.99
CA LEU A 183 8.02 5.52 -9.64
C LEU A 183 9.19 5.15 -10.54
N LYS A 184 9.64 3.90 -10.46
CA LYS A 184 10.69 3.38 -11.34
C LYS A 184 10.29 2.01 -11.86
N SER A 185 10.39 1.84 -13.18
CA SER A 185 10.25 0.57 -13.87
C SER A 185 11.50 0.32 -14.69
N ASP A 186 12.29 -0.68 -14.30
CA ASP A 186 13.49 -1.11 -15.01
C ASP A 186 13.19 -2.37 -15.85
N GLY A 187 13.15 -2.21 -17.17
CA GLY A 187 12.89 -3.31 -18.11
C GLY A 187 14.06 -4.31 -18.29
N VAL A 188 15.19 -4.11 -17.62
CA VAL A 188 16.35 -5.01 -17.61
C VAL A 188 16.35 -5.88 -16.35
N SER A 189 16.19 -5.25 -15.19
CA SER A 189 16.16 -5.94 -13.89
C SER A 189 14.77 -6.43 -13.48
N ASN A 190 13.72 -6.04 -14.21
CA ASN A 190 12.30 -6.25 -13.87
C ASN A 190 11.90 -5.68 -12.50
N ILE A 191 12.68 -4.71 -11.98
CA ILE A 191 12.34 -4.01 -10.74
C ILE A 191 11.31 -2.95 -11.09
N ASN A 192 10.12 -3.10 -10.52
CA ASN A 192 9.06 -2.09 -10.52
C ASN A 192 8.81 -1.67 -9.07
N TYR A 193 8.96 -0.38 -8.78
CA TYR A 193 8.53 0.16 -7.49
C TYR A 193 7.91 1.54 -7.65
N TYR A 194 7.10 1.89 -6.66
CA TYR A 194 6.58 3.22 -6.46
C TYR A 194 6.64 3.56 -4.97
N ALA A 195 6.90 4.82 -4.68
CA ALA A 195 7.00 5.38 -3.33
C ALA A 195 6.27 6.72 -3.29
N GLY A 196 5.61 7.01 -2.18
CA GLY A 196 4.84 8.22 -2.02
C GLY A 196 3.92 8.17 -0.82
N THR A 197 3.13 9.24 -0.67
CA THR A 197 2.13 9.33 0.38
C THR A 197 0.74 9.49 -0.19
N ALA A 198 -0.22 8.87 0.47
CA ALA A 198 -1.61 8.83 0.05
C ALA A 198 -2.53 9.35 1.16
N SER A 199 -3.55 10.10 0.76
CA SER A 199 -4.69 10.44 1.61
C SER A 199 -5.96 9.99 0.89
N PHE A 200 -6.79 9.21 1.59
CA PHE A 200 -8.03 8.68 1.04
C PHE A 200 -9.23 9.52 1.45
N GLY A 201 -10.20 9.61 0.55
CA GLY A 201 -11.56 10.08 0.81
C GLY A 201 -12.55 9.13 0.16
N GLU A 202 -13.80 9.12 0.63
CA GLU A 202 -14.84 8.27 0.06
C GLU A 202 -15.66 9.03 -0.99
N LEU A 203 -16.00 8.34 -2.08
CA LEU A 203 -16.94 8.86 -3.07
C LEU A 203 -18.37 8.81 -2.53
N ALA A 204 -19.15 9.84 -2.81
CA ALA A 204 -20.59 9.78 -2.61
C ALA A 204 -21.23 8.82 -3.61
N GLY A 205 -22.06 7.89 -3.14
CA GLY A 205 -22.69 6.87 -3.97
C GLY A 205 -24.09 6.50 -3.50
N SER A 206 -24.90 6.00 -4.43
CA SER A 206 -26.16 5.31 -4.10
C SER A 206 -25.91 4.04 -3.29
N LYS A 207 -26.92 3.54 -2.57
CA LYS A 207 -26.83 2.27 -1.81
C LYS A 207 -26.31 1.10 -2.64
N SER A 208 -26.67 1.03 -3.92
CA SER A 208 -26.18 -0.01 -4.85
C SER A 208 -24.68 0.14 -5.13
N GLN A 209 -24.21 1.37 -5.37
CA GLN A 209 -22.79 1.65 -5.57
C GLN A 209 -21.99 1.33 -4.31
N THR A 210 -22.43 1.74 -3.13
CA THR A 210 -21.75 1.46 -1.86
C THR A 210 -21.61 -0.04 -1.61
N ARG A 211 -22.67 -0.84 -1.84
CA ARG A 211 -22.59 -2.31 -1.75
C ARG A 211 -21.60 -2.91 -2.73
N LYS A 212 -21.57 -2.41 -3.98
CA LYS A 212 -20.59 -2.84 -4.98
C LYS A 212 -19.17 -2.51 -4.54
N TRP A 213 -18.95 -1.32 -3.99
CA TRP A 213 -17.65 -0.90 -3.47
C TRP A 213 -17.20 -1.75 -2.28
N GLN A 214 -18.08 -2.03 -1.31
CA GLN A 214 -17.77 -2.94 -0.20
C GLN A 214 -17.33 -4.33 -0.69
N LYS A 215 -18.06 -4.90 -1.67
CA LYS A 215 -17.68 -6.18 -2.29
C LYS A 215 -16.31 -6.11 -3.00
N ASN A 216 -16.05 -5.04 -3.74
CA ASN A 216 -14.78 -4.85 -4.44
C ASN A 216 -13.62 -4.62 -3.45
N ARG A 217 -13.82 -3.85 -2.38
CA ARG A 217 -12.84 -3.65 -1.32
C ARG A 217 -12.50 -4.97 -0.63
N LEU A 218 -13.50 -5.79 -0.30
CA LEU A 218 -13.26 -7.13 0.25
C LEU A 218 -12.45 -8.01 -0.72
N SER A 219 -12.78 -7.98 -2.01
CA SER A 219 -12.04 -8.70 -3.05
C SER A 219 -10.59 -8.21 -3.20
N ALA A 220 -10.35 -6.90 -3.12
CA ALA A 220 -9.02 -6.30 -3.14
C ALA A 220 -8.21 -6.70 -1.88
N TYR A 221 -8.85 -6.70 -0.72
CA TYR A 221 -8.24 -7.08 0.56
C TYR A 221 -7.84 -8.56 0.58
N GLN A 222 -8.76 -9.45 0.22
CA GLN A 222 -8.54 -10.89 0.29
C GLN A 222 -7.35 -11.33 -0.58
N GLY A 223 -6.38 -11.97 0.07
CA GLY A 223 -5.15 -12.44 -0.56
C GLY A 223 -4.18 -11.32 -0.96
N SER A 224 -4.35 -10.09 -0.46
CA SER A 224 -3.34 -9.03 -0.58
C SER A 224 -2.19 -9.22 0.42
N SER A 225 -1.09 -8.49 0.21
CA SER A 225 0.01 -8.42 1.18
C SER A 225 -0.46 -7.89 2.55
N MET A 226 -1.36 -6.91 2.57
CA MET A 226 -1.97 -6.39 3.80
C MET A 226 -2.74 -7.49 4.56
N HIS A 227 -3.58 -8.27 3.86
CA HIS A 227 -4.28 -9.40 4.48
C HIS A 227 -3.29 -10.45 5.00
N PHE A 228 -2.29 -10.81 4.20
CA PHE A 228 -1.27 -11.75 4.59
C PHE A 228 -0.52 -11.31 5.85
N LEU A 229 0.07 -10.12 5.86
CA LEU A 229 0.90 -9.64 6.96
C LEU A 229 0.09 -9.48 8.25
N ARG A 230 -1.16 -9.00 8.18
CA ARG A 230 -2.07 -8.98 9.34
C ARG A 230 -2.39 -10.38 9.86
N SER A 231 -2.65 -11.32 8.95
CA SER A 231 -2.94 -12.71 9.31
C SER A 231 -1.72 -13.42 9.93
N VAL A 232 -0.52 -13.03 9.52
CA VAL A 232 0.76 -13.52 10.04
C VAL A 232 0.97 -13.01 11.47
N ILE A 233 0.75 -11.73 11.73
CA ILE A 233 0.83 -11.15 13.09
C ILE A 233 -0.15 -11.84 14.04
N ALA A 234 -1.38 -12.07 13.57
CA ALA A 234 -2.41 -12.76 14.34
C ALA A 234 -2.23 -14.29 14.39
N ASN A 235 -1.12 -14.83 13.85
CA ASN A 235 -0.81 -16.25 13.73
C ASN A 235 -1.99 -17.11 13.21
N ARG A 236 -2.71 -16.58 12.22
CA ARG A 236 -3.92 -17.18 11.63
C ARG A 236 -3.86 -17.30 10.11
N PHE A 237 -2.72 -16.95 9.50
CA PHE A 237 -2.55 -17.02 8.05
C PHE A 237 -2.97 -18.36 7.42
N PRO A 238 -2.72 -19.56 8.02
CA PRO A 238 -3.19 -20.82 7.44
C PRO A 238 -4.72 -20.91 7.43
N ALA A 239 -5.38 -20.54 8.54
CA ALA A 239 -6.84 -20.51 8.65
C ALA A 239 -7.47 -19.44 7.73
N GLU A 240 -6.73 -18.36 7.45
CA GLU A 240 -7.15 -17.33 6.51
C GLU A 240 -6.92 -17.71 5.05
N GLY A 241 -6.35 -18.89 4.77
CA GLY A 241 -6.22 -19.46 3.43
C GLY A 241 -4.85 -19.22 2.78
N PHE A 242 -3.85 -18.85 3.56
CA PHE A 242 -2.48 -18.69 3.09
C PHE A 242 -1.65 -19.95 3.34
N LYS A 243 -0.77 -20.28 2.39
CA LYS A 243 0.28 -21.29 2.55
C LYS A 243 1.59 -20.64 2.16
N VAL A 244 2.61 -20.77 3.01
CA VAL A 244 3.95 -20.22 2.75
C VAL A 244 4.93 -21.37 2.60
N LEU A 245 5.75 -21.32 1.55
CA LEU A 245 6.77 -22.32 1.23
C LEU A 245 8.11 -21.63 0.99
N ARG A 246 9.19 -22.41 1.08
CA ARG A 246 10.53 -21.96 0.70
C ARG A 246 10.73 -22.14 -0.80
N LEU A 247 11.14 -21.08 -1.49
CA LEU A 247 11.56 -21.11 -2.88
C LEU A 247 13.04 -20.74 -2.99
N ILE A 248 13.84 -21.69 -3.46
CA ILE A 248 15.27 -21.48 -3.72
C ILE A 248 15.41 -20.99 -5.16
N ARG A 249 15.96 -19.79 -5.35
CA ARG A 249 16.17 -19.18 -6.66
C ARG A 249 17.67 -18.98 -6.89
N LYS A 250 18.26 -19.70 -7.84
CA LYS A 250 19.69 -19.60 -8.17
C LYS A 250 19.86 -19.11 -9.62
N PRO A 251 20.84 -18.24 -9.91
CA PRO A 251 21.14 -17.86 -11.28
C PRO A 251 21.35 -19.11 -12.14
N ASP A 252 20.78 -19.13 -13.33
CA ASP A 252 20.95 -20.25 -14.26
C ASP A 252 22.30 -20.09 -14.99
N PRO A 253 23.31 -20.94 -14.69
CA PRO A 253 24.63 -20.83 -15.31
C PRO A 253 24.61 -21.15 -16.82
N GLU A 254 23.55 -21.80 -17.31
CA GLU A 254 23.42 -22.21 -18.72
C GLU A 254 22.77 -21.11 -19.58
N TYR A 255 22.14 -20.11 -18.97
CA TYR A 255 21.44 -19.06 -19.70
C TYR A 255 22.44 -18.06 -20.29
N LYS A 256 22.43 -17.91 -21.62
CA LYS A 256 23.29 -17.00 -22.39
C LYS A 256 22.56 -15.82 -23.03
N GLY A 257 21.27 -15.64 -22.72
CA GLY A 257 20.46 -14.54 -23.25
C GLY A 257 20.68 -13.23 -22.48
N PRO A 258 20.04 -12.13 -22.93
CA PRO A 258 20.09 -10.87 -22.21
C PRO A 258 19.31 -10.93 -20.88
N GLY A 259 19.92 -10.45 -19.79
CA GLY A 259 19.31 -10.43 -18.45
C GLY A 259 19.72 -11.61 -17.58
N ALA A 260 19.11 -11.71 -16.39
CA ALA A 260 19.34 -12.82 -15.46
C ALA A 260 18.16 -13.80 -15.51
N THR A 261 18.44 -15.05 -15.84
CA THR A 261 17.49 -16.17 -15.68
C THR A 261 17.86 -16.95 -14.44
N PHE A 262 16.85 -17.52 -13.78
CA PHE A 262 17.04 -18.27 -12.55
C PHE A 262 16.40 -19.65 -12.65
N LYS A 263 17.08 -20.66 -12.10
CA LYS A 263 16.50 -21.98 -11.80
C LYS A 263 15.89 -21.93 -10.42
N SER A 264 14.61 -22.30 -10.35
CA SER A 264 13.80 -22.25 -9.13
C SER A 264 13.50 -23.65 -8.62
N THR A 265 13.64 -23.87 -7.32
CA THR A 265 13.27 -25.14 -6.66
C THR A 265 12.35 -24.83 -5.49
N LEU A 266 11.11 -25.34 -5.57
CA LEU A 266 10.12 -25.18 -4.52
C LEU A 266 10.21 -26.33 -3.52
N VAL A 267 10.43 -26.00 -2.26
CA VAL A 267 10.41 -26.97 -1.16
C VAL A 267 8.97 -27.09 -0.66
N ASN A 268 8.32 -28.22 -0.92
CA ASN A 268 6.91 -28.45 -0.58
C ASN A 268 6.69 -28.82 0.90
N ILE A 269 7.28 -28.05 1.80
CA ILE A 269 7.10 -28.15 3.25
C ILE A 269 6.60 -26.78 3.73
N PRO A 270 5.37 -26.68 4.28
CA PRO A 270 4.84 -25.43 4.79
C PRO A 270 5.74 -24.84 5.89
N LEU A 271 5.95 -23.53 5.83
CA LEU A 271 6.65 -22.78 6.89
C LEU A 271 5.67 -22.35 7.98
N ASP A 272 6.13 -22.35 9.22
CA ASP A 272 5.48 -21.73 10.37
C ASP A 272 5.80 -20.24 10.44
N VAL A 273 4.97 -19.44 11.14
CA VAL A 273 5.23 -18.00 11.32
C VAL A 273 6.63 -17.72 11.87
N ASN A 274 7.11 -18.55 12.80
CA ASN A 274 8.42 -18.35 13.43
C ASN A 274 9.60 -18.61 12.49
N ASP A 275 9.38 -19.28 11.36
CA ASP A 275 10.42 -19.52 10.36
C ASP A 275 10.79 -18.23 9.61
N PHE A 276 9.86 -17.27 9.51
CA PHE A 276 10.03 -16.10 8.65
C PHE A 276 9.62 -14.74 9.27
N VAL A 277 9.07 -14.72 10.48
CA VAL A 277 8.75 -13.49 11.23
C VAL A 277 9.43 -13.48 12.59
N LYS A 278 9.94 -12.31 12.97
CA LYS A 278 10.53 -12.04 14.28
C LYS A 278 9.93 -10.77 14.88
N LEU A 279 9.80 -10.75 16.21
CA LEU A 279 9.51 -9.54 16.96
C LEU A 279 10.71 -8.59 16.91
N THR A 280 10.46 -7.28 16.93
CA THR A 280 11.49 -6.25 17.09
C THR A 280 11.40 -5.65 18.50
N ASP A 281 12.36 -4.78 18.81
CA ASP A 281 12.37 -3.95 20.02
C ASP A 281 11.40 -2.75 19.92
N VAL A 282 10.91 -2.45 18.72
CA VAL A 282 9.92 -1.41 18.47
C VAL A 282 8.52 -2.01 18.57
N GLN A 283 7.72 -1.47 19.48
CA GLN A 283 6.34 -1.92 19.65
C GLN A 283 5.57 -1.79 18.32
N GLY A 284 4.86 -2.86 17.93
CA GLY A 284 4.01 -2.86 16.74
C GLY A 284 4.74 -2.93 15.40
N GLU A 285 6.05 -3.16 15.43
CA GLU A 285 6.89 -3.48 14.28
C GLU A 285 7.34 -4.95 14.35
N TYR A 286 7.44 -5.58 13.19
CA TYR A 286 7.86 -6.96 13.01
C TYR A 286 8.89 -7.04 11.89
N ALA A 287 9.84 -7.96 12.02
CA ALA A 287 10.82 -8.23 10.97
C ALA A 287 10.39 -9.46 10.17
N LEU A 288 10.10 -9.27 8.89
CA LEU A 288 10.00 -10.34 7.90
C LEU A 288 11.42 -10.69 7.42
N THR A 289 11.86 -11.93 7.58
CA THR A 289 13.23 -12.33 7.26
C THR A 289 13.30 -13.77 6.79
N PHE A 290 14.04 -14.01 5.71
CA PHE A 290 14.27 -15.36 5.19
C PHE A 290 15.56 -15.41 4.34
N SER A 291 16.23 -16.58 4.28
CA SER A 291 17.50 -16.71 3.55
C SER A 291 17.34 -16.89 2.04
N ASP A 292 16.24 -17.51 1.62
CA ASP A 292 15.85 -17.65 0.21
C ASP A 292 14.61 -16.78 -0.05
N CYS A 293 13.75 -17.16 -1.00
CA CYS A 293 12.47 -16.48 -1.22
C CYS A 293 11.35 -17.16 -0.42
N LEU A 294 10.37 -16.37 0.02
CA LEU A 294 9.08 -16.91 0.46
C LEU A 294 8.17 -17.05 -0.74
N TYR A 295 7.53 -18.21 -0.88
CA TYR A 295 6.52 -18.46 -1.89
C TYR A 295 5.16 -18.55 -1.21
N VAL A 296 4.39 -17.48 -1.35
CA VAL A 296 3.09 -17.29 -0.68
C VAL A 296 1.98 -17.64 -1.65
N MET A 297 1.07 -18.52 -1.20
CA MET A 297 -0.10 -18.95 -1.96
C MET A 297 -1.37 -18.54 -1.22
N TYR A 298 -2.40 -18.10 -1.96
CA TYR A 298 -3.72 -17.85 -1.40
C TYR A 298 -4.80 -18.77 -2.02
N ASP A 299 -5.31 -19.69 -1.22
CA ASP A 299 -6.20 -20.79 -1.63
C ASP A 299 -7.65 -20.35 -1.87
N LYS A 300 -8.19 -19.41 -1.06
CA LYS A 300 -9.64 -19.16 -1.02
C LYS A 300 -10.22 -18.58 -2.32
N LYS A 301 -9.38 -18.04 -3.20
CA LYS A 301 -9.79 -17.58 -4.55
C LYS A 301 -9.79 -18.71 -5.61
N ARG A 302 -9.11 -19.84 -5.39
CA ARG A 302 -9.09 -20.99 -6.31
C ARG A 302 -10.44 -21.69 -6.42
N ALA A 303 -11.26 -21.68 -5.36
CA ALA A 303 -12.60 -22.26 -5.37
C ALA A 303 -13.52 -21.63 -6.44
N HIS A 304 -13.26 -20.38 -6.83
CA HIS A 304 -14.03 -19.67 -7.84
C HIS A 304 -13.43 -19.74 -9.27
N LEU A 305 -12.11 -19.96 -9.41
CA LEU A 305 -11.44 -20.02 -10.71
C LEU A 305 -11.52 -21.39 -11.40
N LYS A 306 -11.68 -22.48 -10.64
CA LYS A 306 -11.76 -23.86 -11.18
C LYS A 306 -12.96 -24.15 -12.09
N GLN A 307 -13.86 -23.21 -12.32
CA GLN A 307 -14.97 -23.40 -13.26
C GLN A 307 -14.64 -23.10 -14.73
N ASN A 308 -13.53 -22.41 -15.05
CA ASN A 308 -13.39 -21.79 -16.38
C ASN A 308 -12.17 -22.14 -17.24
N GLU A 309 -11.22 -22.98 -16.83
CA GLU A 309 -10.05 -23.25 -17.68
C GLU A 309 -9.79 -24.74 -17.88
N SER A 310 -10.10 -25.18 -19.11
CA SER A 310 -9.64 -26.43 -19.70
C SER A 310 -8.47 -26.15 -20.63
N ASN A 311 -7.46 -27.03 -20.58
CA ASN A 311 -6.41 -27.28 -21.57
C ASN A 311 -5.26 -26.26 -21.69
N ALA A 312 -4.17 -26.52 -20.96
CA ALA A 312 -2.82 -26.32 -21.49
C ALA A 312 -1.83 -27.31 -20.83
N ILE A 313 -1.12 -28.07 -21.65
CA ILE A 313 -0.02 -28.97 -21.26
C ILE A 313 1.25 -28.11 -21.18
N ILE A 314 1.87 -27.93 -20.01
CA ILE A 314 3.18 -27.26 -19.87
C ILE A 314 3.99 -27.90 -18.73
N ASN A 315 5.25 -28.23 -19.00
CA ASN A 315 6.25 -28.84 -18.10
C ASN A 315 6.78 -27.89 -17.00
N THR A 316 5.91 -27.08 -16.40
CA THR A 316 6.21 -26.25 -15.22
C THR A 316 5.33 -26.78 -14.09
N PRO A 317 5.80 -26.91 -12.83
CA PRO A 317 4.89 -27.19 -11.72
C PRO A 317 3.77 -26.15 -11.74
N GLN A 318 2.54 -26.60 -12.00
CA GLN A 318 1.33 -25.79 -12.28
C GLN A 318 1.03 -24.69 -11.24
N PHE A 319 1.73 -24.70 -10.11
CA PHE A 319 1.65 -23.72 -9.05
C PHE A 319 2.42 -22.42 -9.37
N LEU A 320 3.59 -22.49 -10.01
CA LEU A 320 4.50 -21.33 -10.15
C LEU A 320 3.94 -20.20 -11.03
N ASP A 321 3.03 -20.51 -11.95
CA ASP A 321 2.37 -19.54 -12.84
C ASP A 321 0.95 -19.16 -12.35
N ASP A 322 0.61 -19.46 -11.09
CA ASP A 322 -0.73 -19.19 -10.56
C ASP A 322 -0.91 -17.69 -10.21
N PRO A 323 -1.96 -17.02 -10.75
CA PRO A 323 -2.24 -15.60 -10.51
C PRO A 323 -2.59 -15.26 -9.05
N LEU A 324 -2.64 -16.24 -8.14
CA LEU A 324 -2.89 -16.07 -6.71
C LEU A 324 -1.64 -16.38 -5.87
N THR A 325 -0.49 -16.50 -6.50
CA THR A 325 0.78 -16.74 -5.82
C THR A 325 1.68 -15.51 -5.90
N THR A 326 2.55 -15.35 -4.91
CA THR A 326 3.55 -14.28 -4.89
C THR A 326 4.83 -14.82 -4.30
N THR A 327 5.94 -14.57 -4.99
CA THR A 327 7.28 -14.75 -4.45
C THR A 327 7.71 -13.44 -3.80
N VAL A 328 8.03 -13.51 -2.51
CA VAL A 328 8.67 -12.41 -1.76
C VAL A 328 10.17 -12.62 -1.83
N ILE A 329 10.85 -11.68 -2.47
CA ILE A 329 12.30 -11.66 -2.66
C ILE A 329 12.86 -10.58 -1.75
N PHE A 330 13.85 -10.91 -0.92
CA PHE A 330 14.44 -9.97 0.03
C PHE A 330 15.64 -9.25 -0.58
N ASN A 331 15.61 -7.93 -0.59
CA ASN A 331 16.73 -7.07 -0.98
C ASN A 331 17.58 -6.67 0.24
N GLU A 332 17.02 -6.81 1.44
CA GLU A 332 17.67 -6.58 2.73
C GLU A 332 17.53 -7.81 3.61
N LYS A 333 18.40 -7.97 4.61
CA LYS A 333 18.36 -9.11 5.55
C LYS A 333 17.02 -9.21 6.29
N ASN A 334 16.46 -8.05 6.65
CA ASN A 334 15.17 -7.93 7.32
C ASN A 334 14.35 -6.87 6.58
N ALA A 335 13.08 -7.19 6.32
CA ALA A 335 12.09 -6.24 5.87
C ALA A 335 11.12 -5.96 7.01
N PHE A 336 11.04 -4.71 7.44
CA PHE A 336 10.19 -4.34 8.57
C PHE A 336 8.77 -4.02 8.12
N PHE A 337 7.79 -4.47 8.90
CA PHE A 337 6.38 -4.17 8.67
C PHE A 337 5.63 -3.91 9.97
N ASP A 338 4.54 -3.16 9.87
CA ASP A 338 3.76 -2.72 11.02
C ASP A 338 2.49 -3.56 11.28
N ASN A 339 1.80 -3.25 12.39
CA ASN A 339 0.49 -3.82 12.74
C ASN A 339 -0.60 -3.63 11.65
N ASN A 340 -0.44 -2.65 10.76
CA ASN A 340 -1.38 -2.43 9.66
C ASN A 340 -1.08 -3.33 8.45
N GLY A 341 -0.03 -4.14 8.50
CA GLY A 341 0.39 -5.00 7.40
C GLY A 341 1.05 -4.23 6.27
N ILE A 342 1.77 -3.15 6.59
CA ILE A 342 2.51 -2.32 5.64
C ILE A 342 4.01 -2.52 5.83
N ILE A 343 4.70 -2.78 4.73
CA ILE A 343 6.16 -2.79 4.68
C ILE A 343 6.66 -1.34 4.82
N ILE A 344 7.48 -1.08 5.83
CA ILE A 344 7.96 0.26 6.18
C ILE A 344 8.92 0.80 5.10
N ASN A 345 9.88 -0.03 4.68
CA ASN A 345 10.76 0.27 3.55
C ASN A 345 10.35 -0.59 2.34
N PRO A 346 9.59 -0.07 1.37
CA PRO A 346 9.10 -0.86 0.24
C PRO A 346 10.22 -1.41 -0.66
N LEU A 347 11.46 -0.89 -0.58
CA LEU A 347 12.60 -1.41 -1.34
C LEU A 347 13.25 -2.65 -0.68
N SER A 348 12.94 -2.92 0.59
CA SER A 348 13.50 -4.07 1.32
C SER A 348 13.02 -5.42 0.80
N VAL A 349 11.89 -5.44 0.08
CA VAL A 349 11.34 -6.63 -0.60
C VAL A 349 10.87 -6.31 -2.01
N LEU A 350 10.98 -7.30 -2.90
CA LEU A 350 10.33 -7.32 -4.20
C LEU A 350 9.22 -8.38 -4.19
N PHE A 351 8.03 -7.98 -4.64
CA PHE A 351 6.92 -8.91 -4.86
C PHE A 351 6.85 -9.30 -6.34
N ASP A 352 7.11 -10.57 -6.63
CA ASP A 352 7.03 -11.17 -7.96
C ASP A 352 5.77 -12.05 -8.05
N GLY A 353 4.86 -11.75 -8.98
CA GLY A 353 3.54 -12.38 -9.09
C GLY A 353 2.37 -11.48 -8.65
N ASN A 354 1.32 -12.06 -8.06
CA ASN A 354 0.04 -11.39 -7.77
C ASN A 354 0.18 -10.02 -7.06
N TRP A 355 0.97 -9.92 -5.99
CA TRP A 355 1.10 -8.64 -5.27
C TRP A 355 1.91 -7.59 -6.03
N GLY A 356 2.86 -8.00 -6.88
CA GLY A 356 3.61 -7.07 -7.73
C GLY A 356 2.75 -6.38 -8.80
N HIS A 357 1.58 -6.96 -9.12
CA HIS A 357 0.62 -6.38 -10.06
C HIS A 357 -0.51 -5.58 -9.38
N ARG A 358 -0.62 -5.63 -8.05
CA ARG A 358 -1.62 -4.89 -7.26
C ARG A 358 -1.06 -3.53 -6.89
N LEU A 359 -1.34 -2.55 -7.74
CA LEU A 359 -0.82 -1.20 -7.62
C LEU A 359 -1.89 -0.28 -7.02
N ILE A 360 -1.88 1.00 -7.39
CA ILE A 360 -2.79 2.01 -6.83
C ILE A 360 -4.28 1.68 -7.05
N ALA A 361 -4.63 0.93 -8.11
CA ALA A 361 -6.02 0.60 -8.40
C ALA A 361 -6.66 -0.37 -7.38
N GLU A 362 -5.85 -1.24 -6.76
CA GLU A 362 -6.26 -2.18 -5.73
C GLU A 362 -5.90 -1.71 -4.31
N LEU A 363 -5.26 -0.55 -4.18
CA LEU A 363 -4.81 -0.04 -2.89
C LEU A 363 -6.01 0.26 -1.99
N LEU A 364 -5.96 -0.29 -0.78
CA LEU A 364 -6.90 0.00 0.28
C LEU A 364 -6.20 0.84 1.34
N PRO A 365 -6.94 1.75 2.01
CA PRO A 365 -6.36 2.50 3.09
C PRO A 365 -6.03 1.56 4.25
N VAL A 366 -4.98 1.87 5.02
CA VAL A 366 -4.48 1.07 6.14
C VAL A 366 -5.51 0.91 7.25
N ASP A 367 -6.48 1.82 7.35
CA ASP A 367 -7.60 1.74 8.30
C ASP A 367 -8.80 0.95 7.76
N TYR A 368 -8.71 0.39 6.55
CA TYR A 368 -9.69 -0.57 6.03
C TYR A 368 -9.68 -1.84 6.88
N VAL A 369 -10.86 -2.23 7.34
CA VAL A 369 -11.12 -3.51 7.98
C VAL A 369 -12.33 -4.13 7.28
N PRO A 370 -12.23 -5.37 6.78
CA PRO A 370 -13.39 -6.03 6.19
C PRO A 370 -14.48 -6.17 7.26
N GLU A 371 -15.72 -5.83 6.90
CA GLU A 371 -16.88 -6.11 7.74
C GLU A 371 -16.92 -7.62 8.01
N SER A 372 -17.10 -8.00 9.28
CA SER A 372 -17.41 -9.39 9.63
C SER A 372 -18.68 -9.74 8.88
N GLY A 373 -18.60 -10.67 7.91
CA GLY A 373 -19.81 -11.12 7.23
C GLY A 373 -20.77 -11.68 8.27
N ASP A 374 -21.97 -11.10 8.34
CA ASP A 374 -23.11 -11.67 9.05
C ASP A 374 -23.46 -13.08 8.54
#